data_AF-A0A367LU28-F1
#
_entry.id   AF-A0A367LU28-F1
#
_cell.length_a   1.000
_cell.length_b   1.000
_cell.length_c   1.000
_cell.angle_alpha   90.00
_cell.angle_beta   90.00
_cell.angle_gamma   90.00
#
_symmetry.space_group_name_H-M   'P 1'
#
loop_
_entity.id
_entity.type
_entity.pdbx_description
1 polymer ?
#
loop_
_entity_poly.entity_id
_entity_poly.type
_entity_poly.pdbx_seq_one_letter_code
_entity_poly.pdbx_strand_id
1 'polypeptide(L)' 'NYSAAKLGIVALSKSIALDMQRYNVRSNCIAPFAWSRMTDSIPAETPEQKARVDKLQRMTPEKNAPLAVYLA' A
#
# COMPACT_ATOMS: atom_id res chain seq x y z
N ASN A 1 3.47 0.14 -16.57
CA ASN A 1 3.05 -1.25 -16.24
C ASN A 1 2.60 -1.37 -14.78
N TYR A 2 3.42 -0.99 -13.78
CA TYR A 2 3.13 -1.16 -12.35
C TYR A 2 1.83 -0.46 -11.90
N SER A 3 1.63 0.81 -12.25
CA SER A 3 0.43 1.55 -11.86
C SER A 3 -0.86 0.97 -12.45
N ALA A 4 -0.82 0.51 -13.70
CA ALA A 4 -1.96 -0.16 -14.34
C ALA A 4 -2.30 -1.47 -13.63
N ALA A 5 -1.29 -2.28 -13.29
CA ALA A 5 -1.49 -3.52 -12.53
C ALA A 5 -2.08 -3.24 -11.13
N LYS A 6 -1.59 -2.21 -10.43
CA LYS A 6 -2.10 -1.84 -9.10
C LYS A 6 -3.56 -1.40 -9.14
N LEU A 7 -3.95 -0.57 -10.10
CA LEU A 7 -5.36 -0.21 -10.28
C LEU A 7 -6.22 -1.41 -10.73
N GLY A 8 -5.64 -2.35 -11.48
CA GLY A 8 -6.29 -3.64 -11.78
C GLY A 8 -6.67 -4.44 -10.52
N ILE A 9 -5.79 -4.48 -9.51
CA ILE A 9 -6.10 -5.12 -8.22
C ILE A 9 -7.22 -4.39 -7.46
N VAL A 10 -7.22 -3.05 -7.50
CA VAL A 10 -8.30 -2.24 -6.89
C VAL A 10 -9.64 -2.57 -7.54
N ALA A 11 -9.69 -2.59 -8.87
CA ALA A 11 -10.90 -2.93 -9.62
C ALA A 11 -11.36 -4.36 -9.35
N LEU A 12 -10.43 -5.34 -9.32
CA LEU A 12 -10.74 -6.72 -8.99
C LEU A 12 -11.35 -6.85 -7.60
N SER A 13 -10.75 -6.22 -6.58
CA SER A 13 -11.29 -6.24 -5.21
C SER A 13 -12.70 -5.64 -5.16
N LYS A 14 -12.93 -4.53 -5.88
CA LYS A 14 -14.26 -3.92 -6.00
C LYS A 14 -15.28 -4.86 -6.63
N SER A 15 -14.94 -5.53 -7.74
CA SER A 15 -15.82 -6.49 -8.41
C SER A 15 -16.19 -7.64 -7.48
N ILE A 16 -15.22 -8.25 -6.79
CA ILE A 16 -15.47 -9.33 -5.83
C ILE A 16 -16.40 -8.85 -4.71
N ALA A 17 -16.17 -7.66 -4.15
CA ALA A 17 -16.99 -7.13 -3.07
C ALA A 17 -18.46 -6.94 -3.50
N LEU A 18 -18.71 -6.53 -4.75
CA LEU A 18 -20.07 -6.38 -5.28
C LEU A 18 -20.73 -7.75 -5.55
N ASP A 19 -20.04 -8.66 -6.23
CA ASP A 19 -20.58 -9.97 -6.60
C ASP A 19 -20.86 -10.85 -5.38
N MET A 20 -20.01 -10.73 -4.35
CA MET A 20 -20.04 -11.58 -3.16
C MET A 20 -20.84 -10.97 -2.00
N GLN A 21 -21.36 -9.74 -2.14
CA GLN A 21 -22.14 -9.07 -1.10
C GLN A 21 -23.32 -9.92 -0.62
N ARG A 22 -24.01 -10.61 -1.55
CA ARG A 22 -25.15 -11.50 -1.22
C ARG A 22 -24.77 -12.70 -0.34
N TYR A 23 -23.49 -13.04 -0.30
CA TYR A 23 -22.93 -14.12 0.52
C TYR A 23 -22.25 -13.62 1.79
N ASN A 24 -22.37 -12.33 2.11
CA ASN A 24 -21.72 -11.69 3.24
C ASN A 24 -20.17 -11.87 3.24
N VAL A 25 -19.57 -11.95 2.05
CA VAL A 25 -18.11 -12.02 1.88
C VAL A 25 -17.60 -10.64 1.45
N ARG A 26 -16.56 -10.15 2.13
CA ARG A 26 -15.93 -8.85 1.86
C ARG A 26 -14.66 -9.03 1.05
N SER A 27 -14.35 -8.06 0.20
CA SER A 27 -13.03 -7.93 -0.44
C SER A 27 -12.52 -6.52 -0.26
N ASN A 28 -11.27 -6.39 0.14
CA ASN A 28 -10.61 -5.11 0.36
C ASN A 28 -9.20 -5.14 -0.22
N CYS A 29 -8.65 -3.97 -0.51
CA CYS A 29 -7.26 -3.81 -0.92
C CYS A 29 -6.60 -2.67 -0.12
N ILE A 30 -5.31 -2.82 0.16
CA ILE A 30 -4.49 -1.79 0.82
C ILE A 30 -3.48 -1.26 -0.20
N ALA A 31 -3.22 0.03 -0.19
CA ALA A 31 -2.12 0.66 -0.92
C ALA A 31 -0.96 0.94 0.05
N PRO A 32 -0.09 -0.05 0.34
CA PRO A 32 0.92 0.08 1.38
C PRO A 32 2.10 0.95 0.93
N PHE A 33 2.73 1.58 1.91
CA PHE A 33 4.07 2.14 1.78
C PHE A 33 4.89 1.73 3.01
N ALA A 34 6.17 1.47 2.80
CA ALA A 34 7.13 1.28 3.87
C ALA A 34 8.54 1.61 3.40
N TRP A 35 9.38 2.06 4.32
CA TRP A 35 10.82 2.01 4.20
C TRP A 35 11.30 0.56 4.35
N SER A 36 12.00 0.07 3.35
CA SER A 36 12.44 -1.31 3.20
C SER A 36 13.69 -1.33 2.33
N ARG A 37 14.35 -2.49 2.18
CA ARG A 37 15.50 -2.63 1.27
C ARG A 37 15.20 -2.15 -0.16
N MET A 38 13.95 -2.23 -0.63
CA MET A 38 13.55 -1.78 -1.97
C MET A 38 13.40 -0.25 -2.07
N THR A 39 12.93 0.41 -1.02
CA THR A 39 12.69 1.86 -0.98
C THR A 39 13.88 2.64 -0.43
N ASP A 40 14.89 1.94 0.09
CA ASP A 40 16.14 2.52 0.57
C ASP A 40 16.97 3.19 -0.54
N SER A 41 16.77 2.78 -1.79
CA SER A 41 17.45 3.34 -2.95
C SER A 41 16.80 4.61 -3.51
N ILE A 42 15.82 5.22 -2.82
CA ILE A 42 15.19 6.47 -3.27
C ILE A 42 16.25 7.59 -3.20
N PRO A 43 16.60 8.21 -4.34
CA PRO A 43 17.64 9.23 -4.36
C PRO A 43 17.20 10.49 -3.60
N ALA A 44 18.12 11.07 -2.84
CA ALA A 44 17.94 12.33 -2.13
C ALA A 44 19.24 13.14 -2.16
N GLU A 45 19.26 14.17 -3.01
CA GLU A 45 20.45 14.98 -3.27
C GLU A 45 20.31 16.35 -2.60
N THR A 46 19.12 16.95 -2.65
CA THR A 46 18.85 18.25 -2.02
C THR A 46 18.50 18.11 -0.53
N PRO A 47 18.71 19.15 0.29
CA PRO A 47 18.31 19.15 1.70
C PRO A 47 16.82 18.83 1.91
N GLU A 48 15.96 19.31 1.03
CA GLU A 48 14.51 19.08 1.08
C GLU A 48 14.16 17.62 0.78
N GLN A 49 14.85 17.01 -0.19
CA GLN A 49 14.68 15.59 -0.50
C GLN A 49 15.13 14.71 0.66
N LYS A 50 16.25 15.05 1.33
CA LYS A 50 16.75 14.33 2.52
C LYS A 50 15.76 14.42 3.67
N ALA A 51 15.26 15.62 3.99
CA ALA A 51 14.23 15.79 5.01
C ALA A 51 12.95 15.01 4.71
N ARG A 52 12.56 14.92 3.43
CA ARG A 52 11.45 14.07 2.98
C ARG A 52 11.74 12.59 3.19
N VAL A 53 12.93 12.10 2.82
CA VAL A 53 13.35 10.71 3.03
C VAL A 53 13.34 10.36 4.52
N ASP A 54 13.90 11.20 5.38
CA ASP A 54 13.91 10.99 6.84
C ASP A 54 12.49 10.85 7.40
N LYS A 55 11.52 11.60 6.85
CA LYS A 55 10.11 11.45 7.20
C LYS A 55 9.55 10.12 6.70
N LEU A 56 9.87 9.70 5.48
CA LEU A 56 9.43 8.43 4.89
C LEU A 56 10.01 7.21 5.61
N GLN A 57 11.24 7.30 6.13
CA GLN A 57 11.90 6.26 6.93
C GLN A 57 11.11 5.88 8.19
N ARG A 58 10.30 6.81 8.72
CA ARG A 58 9.43 6.54 9.88
C ARG A 58 8.30 5.57 9.54
N MET A 59 8.01 5.31 8.28
CA MET A 59 7.00 4.33 7.86
C MET A 59 7.64 2.94 7.74
N THR A 60 7.69 2.19 8.84
CA THR A 60 8.26 0.83 8.83
C THR A 60 7.28 -0.21 8.27
N PRO A 61 7.74 -1.38 7.77
CA PRO A 61 6.87 -2.42 7.21
C PRO A 61 5.77 -2.89 8.16
N GLU A 62 6.06 -2.94 9.46
CA GLU A 62 5.15 -3.41 10.51
C GLU A 62 3.91 -2.53 10.63
N LYS A 63 3.97 -1.26 10.20
CA LYS A 63 2.82 -0.35 10.21
C LYS A 63 1.74 -0.73 9.20
N ASN A 64 2.06 -1.55 8.19
CA ASN A 64 1.06 -2.04 7.24
C ASN A 64 0.27 -3.24 7.80
N ALA A 65 0.83 -4.04 8.70
CA ALA A 65 0.20 -5.26 9.20
C ALA A 65 -1.13 -5.01 9.96
N PRO A 66 -1.24 -4.00 10.84
CA PRO A 66 -2.50 -3.66 11.50
C PRO A 66 -3.65 -3.35 10.53
N LEU A 67 -3.35 -2.79 9.36
CA LEU A 67 -4.36 -2.49 8.34
C LEU A 67 -4.97 -3.77 7.76
N ALA A 68 -4.15 -4.81 7.54
CA ALA A 68 -4.64 -6.10 7.07
C ALA A 68 -5.46 -6.81 8.14
N VAL A 69 -5.01 -6.77 9.41
CA VAL A 69 -5.75 -7.36 10.54
C VAL A 69 -7.09 -6.67 10.75
N TYR A 70 -7.15 -5.35 10.65
CA TYR A 70 -8.40 -4.59 10.77
C TYR A 70 -9.44 -4.96 9.70
N LEU A 71 -8.99 -5.36 8.50
CA LEU A 71 -9.87 -5.67 7.37
C LEU A 71 -10.30 -7.15 7.31
N ALA A 72 -9.66 -8.04 8.08
CA ALA A 72 -10.04 -9.46 8.19
C ALA A 72 -11.41 -9.61 8.87
#